data_AF-A0A2N3FI10-F1
#
_entry.id   AF-A0A2N3FI10-F1
#
_cell.length_a   1.000
_cell.length_b   1.000
_cell.length_c   1.000
_cell.angle_alpha   90.00
_cell.angle_beta   90.00
_cell.angle_gamma   90.00
#
_symmetry.space_group_name_H-M   'P 1'
#
loop_
_entity.id
_entity.type
_entity.pdbx_description
1 polymer ?
#
loop_
_entity_poly.entity_id
_entity_poly.type
_entity_poly.pdbx_seq_one_letter_code
_entity_poly.pdbx_strand_id
1 'polypeptide(L)'
;MEVNSGEGKLAEGFPDEIPLYDGAIRDSSAFKMDTASTFTALIGTNDSIDDVRKFYDQALAENGWKTVYSDDSASATDRMLTYSAENTDWGLTVTVAPNDGEIQVAVTAGTKQK
;
A
#
# COMPACT_ATOMS: atom_id res chain seq x y z
N MET A 1 5.14 -15.27 -12.81
CA MET A 1 6.18 -14.42 -13.43
C MET A 1 6.17 -13.09 -12.70
N GLU A 2 7.34 -12.59 -12.30
CA GLU A 2 7.49 -11.26 -11.69
C GLU A 2 7.81 -10.24 -12.77
N VAL A 3 7.17 -9.08 -12.71
CA VAL A 3 7.46 -7.93 -13.57
C VAL A 3 7.68 -6.70 -12.69
N ASN A 4 8.81 -6.04 -12.89
CA ASN A 4 9.22 -4.82 -12.18
C ASN A 4 9.14 -3.65 -13.17
N SER A 5 8.51 -2.54 -12.78
CA SER A 5 8.33 -1.39 -13.69
C SER A 5 9.35 -0.26 -13.50
N GLY A 6 10.23 -0.38 -12.51
CA GLY A 6 11.29 0.59 -12.22
C GLY A 6 10.77 1.85 -11.53
N GLU A 7 11.70 2.70 -11.10
CA GLU A 7 11.40 3.92 -10.34
C GLU A 7 10.49 4.88 -11.14
N GLY A 8 9.50 5.47 -10.47
CA GLY A 8 8.58 6.45 -11.02
C GLY A 8 7.38 5.90 -11.79
N LYS A 9 7.20 4.57 -11.88
CA LYS A 9 6.04 3.95 -12.55
C LYS A 9 5.47 2.80 -11.74
N LEU A 10 4.15 2.63 -11.81
CA LEU A 10 3.47 1.45 -11.28
C LEU A 10 3.68 0.24 -12.17
N ALA A 11 3.58 -0.94 -11.55
CA ALA A 11 3.72 -2.21 -12.23
C ALA A 11 2.66 -2.35 -13.33
N GLU A 12 3.01 -2.96 -14.47
CA GLU A 12 2.03 -3.19 -15.53
C GLU A 12 0.83 -4.03 -15.03
N GLY A 13 -0.37 -3.46 -15.17
CA GLY A 13 -1.61 -4.08 -14.72
C GLY A 13 -1.90 -3.92 -13.22
N PHE A 14 -1.22 -2.98 -12.53
CA PHE A 14 -1.60 -2.59 -11.17
C PHE A 14 -3.07 -2.13 -11.16
N PRO A 15 -3.92 -2.65 -10.25
CA PRO A 15 -5.35 -2.34 -10.29
C PRO A 15 -5.65 -0.91 -9.82
N ASP A 16 -6.46 -0.16 -10.60
CA ASP A 16 -6.87 1.22 -10.27
C ASP A 16 -7.77 1.32 -9.03
N GLU A 17 -8.37 0.21 -8.59
CA GLU A 17 -9.21 0.16 -7.40
C GLU A 17 -8.41 0.12 -6.08
N ILE A 18 -7.10 -0.13 -6.16
CA ILE A 18 -6.21 -0.09 -5.00
C ILE A 18 -5.90 1.38 -4.71
N PRO A 19 -6.28 1.91 -3.53
CA PRO A 19 -5.95 3.27 -3.18
C PRO A 19 -4.43 3.41 -3.01
N LEU A 20 -3.83 4.34 -3.75
CA LEU A 20 -2.41 4.67 -3.69
C LEU A 20 -2.24 6.10 -3.18
N TYR A 21 -1.33 6.29 -2.22
CA TYR A 21 -1.02 7.61 -1.70
C TYR A 21 -0.33 8.47 -2.78
N ASP A 22 -0.68 9.76 -2.84
CA ASP A 22 -0.05 10.69 -3.77
C ASP A 22 1.39 10.98 -3.33
N GLY A 23 2.35 10.38 -4.02
CA GLY A 23 3.77 10.46 -3.68
C GLY A 23 4.66 9.92 -4.80
N ALA A 24 5.97 9.92 -4.57
CA ALA A 24 6.94 9.44 -5.54
C ALA A 24 7.00 7.92 -5.53
N ILE A 25 6.60 7.26 -6.62
CA ILE A 25 6.77 5.80 -6.76
C ILE A 25 8.27 5.49 -6.78
N ARG A 26 8.79 4.86 -5.73
CA ARG A 26 10.19 4.42 -5.59
C ARG A 26 10.41 3.08 -6.26
N ASP A 27 9.45 2.17 -6.09
CA ASP A 27 9.50 0.84 -6.66
C ASP A 27 8.09 0.31 -6.88
N SER A 28 7.92 -0.59 -7.85
CA SER A 28 6.69 -1.34 -8.00
C SER A 28 6.91 -2.66 -8.72
N SER A 29 6.20 -3.68 -8.26
CA SER A 29 6.26 -5.02 -8.83
C SER A 29 4.87 -5.62 -8.95
N ALA A 30 4.71 -6.51 -9.92
CA ALA A 30 3.58 -7.41 -9.99
C ALA A 30 4.07 -8.84 -10.08
N PHE A 31 3.48 -9.68 -9.25
CA PHE A 31 3.74 -11.09 -9.19
C PHE A 31 2.46 -11.86 -9.51
N LYS A 32 2.46 -12.56 -10.65
CA LYS A 32 1.33 -13.36 -11.09
C LYS A 32 1.65 -14.85 -10.94
N MET A 33 0.83 -15.55 -10.17
CA MET A 33 0.69 -17.02 -10.12
C MET A 33 -0.64 -17.41 -10.77
N ASP A 34 -0.76 -18.65 -11.25
CA ASP A 34 -1.89 -19.14 -12.07
C ASP A 34 -3.28 -18.65 -11.65
N THR A 35 -3.57 -18.62 -10.35
CA THR A 35 -4.87 -18.21 -9.80
C THR A 35 -4.81 -16.99 -8.88
N ALA A 36 -3.62 -16.40 -8.68
CA ALA A 36 -3.43 -15.32 -7.73
C ALA A 36 -2.47 -14.25 -8.26
N SER A 37 -2.85 -12.99 -8.13
CA SER A 37 -1.98 -11.86 -8.46
C SER A 37 -1.71 -11.04 -7.22
N THR A 38 -0.44 -10.73 -7.00
CA THR A 38 0.04 -9.82 -5.95
C THR A 38 0.72 -8.64 -6.61
N PHE A 39 0.41 -7.44 -6.15
CA PHE A 39 1.00 -6.19 -6.61
C PHE A 39 1.61 -5.48 -5.42
N THR A 40 2.81 -4.93 -5.60
CA THR A 40 3.46 -4.11 -4.60
C THR A 40 3.81 -2.75 -5.19
N ALA A 41 3.66 -1.70 -4.38
CA ALA A 41 4.13 -0.37 -4.70
C ALA A 41 4.81 0.21 -3.47
N LEU A 42 5.96 0.83 -3.69
CA LEU A 42 6.72 1.54 -2.68
C LEU A 42 6.68 3.03 -3.04
N ILE A 43 6.14 3.84 -2.14
CA ILE A 43 5.89 5.25 -2.38
C ILE A 43 6.64 6.06 -1.33
N GLY A 44 7.44 7.02 -1.76
CA GLY A 44 8.11 7.99 -0.91
C GLY A 44 7.31 9.28 -0.81
N THR A 45 7.17 9.83 0.39
CA THR A 45 6.57 11.15 0.63
C THR A 45 7.30 11.91 1.74
N ASN A 46 7.19 13.24 1.71
CA ASN A 46 7.63 14.12 2.79
C ASN A 46 6.48 14.48 3.76
N ASP A 47 5.28 13.98 3.51
CA ASP A 47 4.13 14.17 4.39
C ASP A 47 4.28 13.38 5.69
N SER A 48 3.46 13.74 6.69
CA SER A 48 3.49 13.05 7.98
C SER A 48 2.76 11.71 7.91
N ILE A 49 3.11 10.78 8.80
CA ILE A 49 2.37 9.51 8.96
C ILE A 49 0.87 9.76 9.19
N ASP A 50 0.50 10.84 9.88
CA ASP A 50 -0.90 11.22 10.12
C ASP A 50 -1.65 11.66 8.86
N ASP A 51 -0.96 12.26 7.89
CA ASP A 51 -1.56 12.62 6.59
C ASP A 51 -1.81 11.36 5.76
N VAL A 52 -0.84 10.45 5.73
CA VAL A 52 -0.98 9.13 5.08
C VAL A 52 -2.09 8.31 5.73
N ARG A 53 -2.15 8.27 7.05
CA ARG A 53 -3.23 7.67 7.85
C ARG A 53 -4.58 8.18 7.39
N LYS A 54 -4.75 9.50 7.41
CA LYS A 54 -6.01 10.15 7.07
C LYS A 54 -6.44 9.83 5.63
N PHE A 55 -5.49 9.82 4.69
CA PHE A 55 -5.76 9.41 3.32
C PHE A 55 -6.33 7.99 3.26
N TYR A 56 -5.68 7.00 3.88
CA TYR A 56 -6.16 5.62 3.83
C TYR A 56 -7.47 5.41 4.58
N ASP A 57 -7.67 6.05 5.73
CA ASP A 57 -8.94 5.99 6.46
C ASP A 57 -10.11 6.51 5.59
N GLN A 58 -9.90 7.59 4.82
CA GLN A 58 -10.91 8.12 3.90
C GLN A 58 -11.07 7.26 2.65
N ALA A 59 -9.97 6.97 1.94
CA ALA A 59 -9.98 6.26 0.68
C ALA A 59 -10.57 4.85 0.81
N LEU A 60 -10.24 4.13 1.89
CA LEU A 60 -10.80 2.80 2.14
C LEU A 60 -12.32 2.87 2.39
N ALA A 61 -12.76 3.82 3.22
CA ALA A 61 -14.18 4.00 3.52
C ALA A 61 -15.01 4.40 2.28
N GLU A 62 -14.49 5.31 1.46
CA GLU A 62 -15.18 5.82 0.26
C GLU A 62 -15.24 4.78 -0.87
N ASN A 63 -14.25 3.89 -0.97
CA ASN A 63 -14.16 2.87 -2.01
C ASN A 63 -14.69 1.50 -1.58
N GLY A 64 -15.45 1.43 -0.47
CA GLY A 64 -16.11 0.20 -0.03
C GLY A 64 -15.17 -0.88 0.50
N TRP A 65 -13.94 -0.52 0.87
CA TRP A 65 -13.01 -1.41 1.55
C TRP A 65 -13.39 -1.53 3.02
N LYS A 66 -13.27 -2.75 3.55
CA LYS A 66 -13.45 -3.04 4.96
C LYS A 66 -12.09 -3.14 5.62
N THR A 67 -11.77 -2.25 6.54
CA THR A 67 -10.59 -2.38 7.40
C THR A 67 -10.74 -3.60 8.30
N VAL A 68 -9.78 -4.52 8.20
CA VAL A 68 -9.68 -5.77 8.97
C VAL A 68 -8.78 -5.57 10.18
N TYR A 69 -7.70 -4.81 10.00
CA TYR A 69 -6.71 -4.53 11.02
C TYR A 69 -6.11 -3.14 10.79
N SER A 70 -5.81 -2.45 11.88
CA SER A 70 -5.08 -1.20 11.88
C SER A 70 -4.26 -1.12 13.16
N ASP A 71 -2.98 -0.83 13.04
CA ASP A 71 -2.06 -0.69 14.16
C ASP A 71 -1.17 0.52 13.95
N ASP A 72 -1.06 1.33 15.01
CA ASP A 72 -0.21 2.52 15.06
C ASP A 72 0.79 2.31 16.19
N SER A 73 1.92 1.72 15.83
CA SER A 73 2.99 1.39 16.74
C SER A 73 3.99 2.54 16.78
N ALA A 74 4.06 3.23 17.92
CA ALA A 74 5.06 4.26 18.17
C ALA A 74 6.06 3.81 19.25
N SER A 75 7.34 3.83 18.89
CA SER A 75 8.49 3.73 19.79
C SER A 75 9.13 5.11 19.99
N ALA A 76 10.10 5.22 20.90
CA ALA A 76 10.74 6.50 21.23
C ALA A 76 11.42 7.20 20.04
N THR A 77 11.78 6.46 18.98
CA THR A 77 12.49 6.98 17.80
C THR A 77 11.79 6.70 16.48
N ASP A 78 10.79 5.82 16.47
CA ASP A 78 10.20 5.28 15.25
C ASP A 78 8.70 5.12 15.42
N ARG A 79 7.92 5.54 14.43
CA ARG A 79 6.48 5.30 14.34
C ARG A 79 6.20 4.53 13.07
N MET A 80 5.41 3.48 13.20
CA MET A 80 5.01 2.60 12.12
C MET A 80 3.50 2.45 12.16
N LEU A 81 2.87 2.61 11.02
CA LEU A 81 1.44 2.43 10.85
C LEU A 81 1.20 1.28 9.87
N THR A 82 0.39 0.32 10.27
CA THR A 82 0.03 -0.82 9.44
C THR A 82 -1.49 -0.89 9.30
N TYR A 83 -1.98 -1.00 8.07
CA TYR A 83 -3.37 -1.32 7.77
C TYR A 83 -3.46 -2.66 7.07
N SER A 84 -4.54 -3.37 7.34
CA SER A 84 -5.03 -4.41 6.47
C SER A 84 -6.51 -4.16 6.19
N ALA A 85 -6.88 -4.16 4.92
CA ALA A 85 -8.23 -3.98 4.47
C ALA A 85 -8.56 -5.01 3.38
N GLU A 86 -9.84 -5.25 3.16
CA GLU A 86 -10.30 -6.16 2.11
C GLU A 86 -11.53 -5.60 1.42
N ASN A 87 -11.66 -5.88 0.12
CA ASN A 87 -12.90 -5.70 -0.62
C ASN A 87 -13.39 -7.07 -1.15
N THR A 88 -14.26 -7.04 -2.18
CA THR A 88 -14.82 -8.28 -2.75
C THR A 88 -13.74 -9.16 -3.41
N ASP A 89 -12.75 -8.54 -4.04
CA ASP A 89 -11.81 -9.21 -4.95
C ASP A 89 -10.36 -9.20 -4.41
N TRP A 90 -10.03 -8.26 -3.51
CA TRP A 90 -8.68 -7.97 -3.06
C TRP A 90 -8.54 -7.92 -1.54
N GLY A 91 -7.37 -8.36 -1.06
CA GLY A 91 -6.81 -8.00 0.23
C GLY A 91 -5.71 -6.96 0.02
N LEU A 92 -5.63 -5.99 0.92
CA LEU A 92 -4.69 -4.89 0.90
C LEU A 92 -3.98 -4.82 2.24
N THR A 93 -2.67 -4.70 2.21
CA THR A 93 -1.84 -4.35 3.36
C THR A 93 -1.07 -3.09 3.03
N VAL A 94 -1.13 -2.11 3.91
CA VAL A 94 -0.37 -0.86 3.80
C VAL A 94 0.52 -0.73 5.02
N THR A 95 1.79 -0.47 4.80
CA THR A 95 2.77 -0.21 5.86
C THR A 95 3.38 1.15 5.62
N VAL A 96 3.36 2.00 6.65
CA VAL A 96 3.94 3.34 6.62
C VAL A 96 5.01 3.40 7.68
N ALA A 97 6.23 3.75 7.29
CA ALA A 97 7.36 3.86 8.19
C ALA A 97 8.36 4.91 7.70
N PRO A 98 9.14 5.53 8.60
CA PRO A 98 10.27 6.35 8.20
C PRO A 98 11.34 5.50 7.49
N ASN A 99 11.92 6.03 6.42
CA ASN A 99 13.01 5.42 5.65
C ASN A 99 13.93 6.53 5.12
N ASP A 100 15.22 6.48 5.44
CA ASP A 100 16.24 7.45 4.96
C ASP A 100 15.84 8.95 5.07
N GLY A 101 15.07 9.30 6.11
CA GLY A 101 14.64 10.68 6.38
C GLY A 101 13.36 11.12 5.66
N GLU A 102 12.74 10.25 4.87
CA GLU A 102 11.40 10.43 4.30
C GLU A 102 10.41 9.41 4.88
N ILE A 103 9.11 9.59 4.63
CA ILE A 103 8.10 8.58 4.95
C ILE A 103 7.93 7.67 3.73
N GLN A 104 8.03 6.37 3.98
CA GLN A 104 7.82 5.35 2.97
C GLN A 104 6.49 4.63 3.23
N VAL A 105 5.70 4.50 2.18
CA VAL A 105 4.41 3.81 2.14
C VAL A 105 4.57 2.59 1.25
N ALA A 106 4.62 1.41 1.87
CA ALA A 106 4.62 0.14 1.19
C ALA A 106 3.19 -0.39 1.08
N VAL A 107 2.69 -0.51 -0.15
CA VAL A 107 1.36 -1.02 -0.47
C VAL A 107 1.51 -2.41 -1.06
N THR A 108 0.79 -3.39 -0.53
CA THR A 108 0.70 -4.74 -1.07
C THR A 108 -0.76 -5.11 -1.27
N ALA A 109 -1.16 -5.38 -2.50
CA ALA A 109 -2.50 -5.84 -2.86
C ALA A 109 -2.43 -7.25 -3.43
N GLY A 110 -3.31 -8.14 -2.97
CA GLY A 110 -3.38 -9.52 -3.44
C GLY A 110 -4.81 -9.94 -3.71
N THR A 111 -5.05 -10.69 -4.79
CA THR A 111 -6.36 -11.28 -5.06
C THR A 111 -6.74 -12.23 -3.93
N LYS A 112 -7.97 -12.13 -3.42
CA LYS A 112 -8.47 -13.07 -2.40
C LYS A 112 -8.57 -14.46 -3.00
N GLN A 113 -7.95 -15.45 -2.35
CA GLN A 113 -8.22 -16.84 -2.70
C GLN A 113 -9.67 -17.15 -2.32
N LYS A 114 -10.49 -17.49 -3.31
CA LYS A 114 -11.87 -17.97 -3.11
C LYS A 114 -11.89 -19.42 -2.66
#